data_AF-X1FP80-F1
#
_entry.id   AF-X1FP80-F1
#
_cell.length_a   1.000
_cell.length_b   1.000
_cell.length_c   1.000
_cell.angle_alpha   90.00
_cell.angle_beta   90.00
_cell.angle_gamma   90.00
#
_symmetry.space_group_name_H-M   'P 1'
#
loop_
_entity.id
_entity.type
_entity.pdbx_description
1 polymer ?
#
loop_
_entity_poly.entity_id
_entity_poly.type
_entity_poly.pdbx_seq_one_letter_code
_entity_poly.pdbx_strand_id
1 'polypeptide(L)' 'MSFNLEKIMQYCKLGEKEKEWLVNRARPIVLLQKKENSLISPLVAPRNNYLGVMLPYAPLHYLLLKDNFTALIMT' A
#
# COMPACT_ATOMS: atom_id res chain seq x y z
N MET A 1 0.96 0.79 -4.67
CA MET A 1 -0.38 1.40 -4.49
C MET A 1 -1.41 0.31 -4.27
N SER A 2 -2.33 0.50 -3.32
CA SER A 2 -3.41 -0.45 -3.03
C SER A 2 -4.74 0.27 -2.95
N PHE A 3 -5.84 -0.43 -3.23
CA PHE A 3 -7.16 0.22 -3.41
C PHE A 3 -7.72 0.86 -2.13
N ASN A 4 -7.60 0.17 -0.99
CA ASN A 4 -8.12 0.62 0.30
C ASN A 4 -7.22 0.14 1.45
N LEU A 5 -7.51 0.59 2.68
CA LEU A 5 -6.75 0.21 3.87
C LEU A 5 -6.84 -1.29 4.18
N GLU A 6 -7.98 -1.92 3.90
CA GLU A 6 -8.20 -3.35 4.14
C GLU A 6 -7.21 -4.21 3.34
N LYS A 7 -7.01 -3.92 2.06
CA LYS A 7 -6.00 -4.60 1.23
C LYS A 7 -4.59 -4.38 1.79
N ILE A 8 -4.28 -3.16 2.25
CA ILE A 8 -2.97 -2.86 2.85
C ILE A 8 -2.74 -3.71 4.11
N MET A 9 -3.77 -3.85 4.95
CA MET A 9 -3.70 -4.64 6.18
C MET A 9 -3.45 -6.13 5.93
N GLN A 10 -3.65 -6.64 4.71
CA GLN A 10 -3.36 -8.05 4.39
C GLN A 10 -1.85 -8.31 4.35
N TYR A 11 -1.03 -7.34 3.92
CA TYR A 11 0.41 -7.54 3.70
C TYR A 11 1.33 -6.63 4.52
N CYS A 12 0.82 -5.54 5.09
CA CYS A 12 1.54 -4.65 6.00
C CYS A 12 0.86 -4.55 7.37
N LYS A 13 1.64 -4.19 8.39
CA LYS A 13 1.10 -3.71 9.67
C LYS A 13 0.72 -2.23 9.52
N LEU A 14 -0.39 -1.84 10.13
CA LEU A 14 -0.97 -0.50 9.98
C LEU A 14 -1.31 0.08 11.34
N GLY A 15 -0.59 1.12 11.77
CA GLY A 15 -0.90 1.90 12.95
C GLY A 15 -1.86 3.06 12.65
N GLU A 16 -2.30 3.76 13.69
CA GLU A 16 -3.27 4.87 13.55
C GLU A 16 -2.67 6.07 12.80
N LYS A 17 -1.42 6.45 13.11
CA LYS A 17 -0.74 7.56 12.41
C LYS A 17 -0.59 7.28 10.92
N GLU A 18 -0.20 6.07 10.55
CA GLU A 18 -0.03 5.71 9.13
C GLU A 18 -1.36 5.69 8.38
N LYS A 19 -2.45 5.27 9.03
CA LYS A 19 -3.80 5.38 8.48
C LYS A 19 -4.14 6.84 8.17
N GLU A 20 -3.94 7.74 9.12
CA GLU A 20 -4.20 9.18 8.96
C GLU A 20 -3.46 9.75 7.75
N TRP A 21 -2.18 9.43 7.60
CA TRP A 21 -1.38 9.87 6.45
C TRP A 21 -1.89 9.27 5.13
N LEU A 22 -2.22 7.98 5.10
CA LEU A 22 -2.75 7.33 3.90
C LEU A 22 -4.11 7.89 3.48
N VAL A 23 -4.96 8.28 4.43
CA VAL A 23 -6.28 8.88 4.13
C VAL A 23 -6.25 10.37 3.84
N ASN A 24 -5.13 11.04 4.11
CA ASN A 24 -4.92 12.44 3.80
C ASN A 24 -5.19 12.74 2.32
N ARG A 25 -5.71 13.93 2.01
CA ARG A 25 -5.98 14.39 0.64
C ARG A 25 -4.76 14.29 -0.28
N ALA A 26 -3.56 14.53 0.25
CA ALA A 26 -2.31 14.42 -0.51
C ALA A 26 -1.94 12.97 -0.87
N ARG A 27 -2.54 11.97 -0.20
CA ARG A 27 -2.32 10.52 -0.42
C ARG A 27 -0.84 10.15 -0.62
N PRO A 28 0.06 10.54 0.32
CA PRO A 28 1.49 10.32 0.18
C PRO A 28 1.86 8.82 0.20
N ILE A 29 3.09 8.52 -0.23
CA ILE A 29 3.72 7.22 0.02
C ILE A 29 4.14 7.18 1.49
N VAL A 30 3.59 6.22 2.23
CA VAL A 30 3.86 5.96 3.64
C VAL A 30 4.65 4.67 3.77
N LEU A 31 5.71 4.69 4.59
CA LEU A 31 6.52 3.50 4.88
C LEU A 31 5.83 2.66 5.95
N LEU A 32 5.46 1.43 5.59
CA LEU A 32 4.77 0.48 6.47
C LEU A 32 5.63 -0.75 6.71
N GLN A 33 5.63 -1.25 7.93
CA GLN A 33 6.32 -2.50 8.24
C GLN A 33 5.59 -3.67 7.54
N LYS A 34 6.33 -4.45 6.75
CA LYS A 34 5.80 -5.65 6.09
C LYS A 34 5.46 -6.72 7.13
N LYS A 35 4.43 -7.52 6.86
CA LYS A 35 4.17 -8.76 7.61
C LYS A 35 5.15 -9.85 7.18
N GLU A 36 5.43 -10.80 8.06
CA GLU A 36 6.31 -11.94 7.76
C GLU A 36 5.77 -12.77 6.58
N ASN A 37 4.46 -13.03 6.55
CA ASN A 37 3.76 -13.68 5.44
C ASN A 37 3.10 -12.66 4.51
N SER A 38 3.85 -11.63 4.09
CA SER A 38 3.36 -10.63 3.14
C SER A 38 2.99 -11.28 1.80
N LEU A 39 1.84 -10.89 1.23
CA LEU A 39 1.43 -11.29 -0.12
C LEU A 39 2.28 -10.63 -1.23
N ILE A 40 3.11 -9.65 -0.88
CA ILE A 40 3.95 -8.92 -1.82
C ILE A 40 5.30 -9.63 -1.95
N SER A 41 5.75 -9.80 -3.20
CA SER A 41 7.04 -10.44 -3.51
C SER A 41 8.20 -9.81 -2.73
N PRO A 42 9.13 -10.61 -2.16
CA PRO A 42 10.30 -10.10 -1.45
C PRO A 42 11.22 -9.25 -2.33
N LEU A 43 11.12 -9.39 -3.66
CA LEU A 43 11.90 -8.60 -4.62
C LEU A 43 11.46 -7.13 -4.73
N VAL A 44 10.27 -6.78 -4.20
CA VAL A 44 9.83 -5.37 -4.17
C VAL A 44 10.67 -4.54 -3.20
N ALA A 45 11.13 -5.14 -2.10
CA ALA A 45 11.96 -4.50 -1.09
C ALA A 45 12.94 -5.51 -0.45
N PRO A 46 13.98 -5.94 -1.19
CA PRO A 46 14.89 -6.98 -0.74
C PRO A 46 15.72 -6.47 0.45
N ARG A 47 15.84 -7.31 1.49
CA ARG A 47 16.53 -6.98 2.75
C ARG A 47 16.01 -5.71 3.47
N ASN A 48 14.79 -5.28 3.15
CA ASN A 48 14.13 -4.18 3.82
C ASN A 48 12.82 -4.67 4.45
N ASN A 49 12.56 -4.29 5.70
CA ASN A 49 11.35 -4.66 6.44
C ASN A 49 10.18 -3.70 6.22
N TYR A 50 10.37 -2.68 5.39
CA TYR A 50 9.35 -1.68 5.08
C TYR A 50 8.97 -1.70 3.59
N LEU A 51 7.71 -1.39 3.33
CA LEU A 51 7.17 -1.15 2.00
C LEU A 51 6.64 0.29 1.92
N GLY A 52 6.98 0.98 0.82
CA GLY A 52 6.32 2.23 0.46
C GLY A 52 4.93 1.95 -0.09
N VAL A 53 3.90 2.42 0.60
CA VAL A 53 2.50 2.17 0.23
C VAL A 53 1.76 3.50 0.13
N MET A 54 0.91 3.61 -0.88
CA MET A 54 0.03 4.76 -1.09
C MET A 54 -1.35 4.29 -1.53
N LEU A 55 -2.35 5.14 -1.28
CA LEU A 55 -3.71 4.96 -1.79
C LEU A 55 -3.88 5.65 -3.16
N PRO A 56 -4.93 5.29 -3.92
CA PRO A 56 -5.20 5.92 -5.21
C PRO A 56 -5.57 7.38 -4.98
N TYR A 57 -5.06 8.28 -5.83
CA TYR A 57 -5.33 9.73 -5.73
C TYR A 57 -5.92 10.36 -6.99
N ALA A 58 -5.98 9.62 -8.10
CA ALA A 58 -6.53 10.08 -9.37
C ALA A 58 -7.64 9.12 -9.85
N PRO A 59 -8.67 9.59 -10.57
CA PRO A 59 -9.78 8.75 -11.03
C PRO A 59 -9.34 7.50 -11.80
N LEU A 60 -8.32 7.63 -12.65
CA LEU A 60 -7.76 6.50 -13.40
C LEU A 60 -7.21 5.40 -12.48
N HIS A 61 -6.56 5.75 -11.37
CA HIS A 61 -6.03 4.76 -10.43
C HIS A 61 -7.14 3.91 -9.80
N TYR A 62 -8.30 4.53 -9.50
CA TYR A 62 -9.45 3.79 -9.00
C TYR A 62 -10.00 2.82 -10.04
N LEU A 63 -10.07 3.22 -11.32
CA LEU A 63 -10.52 2.35 -12.40
C LEU A 63 -9.57 1.16 -12.61
N LEU A 64 -8.25 1.38 -12.55
CA LEU A 64 -7.24 0.34 -12.73
C LEU A 64 -7.22 -0.68 -11.57
N LEU A 65 -7.43 -0.21 -10.34
CA LEU A 65 -7.32 -1.04 -9.14
C LEU A 65 -8.62 -1.70 -8.71
N LYS A 66 -9.77 -1.27 -9.26
CA LYS A 66 -11.07 -1.87 -8.97
C LYS A 66 -11.04 -3.35 -9.35
N ASP A 67 -11.13 -4.22 -8.35
CA ASP A 67 -11.22 -5.69 -8.44
C ASP A 67 -10.05 -6.45 -9.09
N ASN A 68 -9.04 -5.76 -9.63
CA ASN A 68 -8.01 -6.43 -10.44
C ASN A 68 -6.75 -6.88 -9.67
N PHE A 69 -6.34 -6.17 -8.60
CA PHE A 69 -5.01 -6.40 -8.00
C PHE A 69 -4.99 -6.26 -6.47
N THR A 70 -4.12 -7.02 -5.81
CA THR A 70 -3.79 -6.81 -4.38
C THR A 70 -3.05 -5.49 -4.19
N ALA A 71 -2.01 -5.27 -4.98
CA ALA A 71 -1.26 -4.02 -5.05
C ALA A 71 -0.64 -3.86 -6.44
N LEU A 72 -0.47 -2.60 -6.87
CA LEU A 72 0.24 -2.23 -8.09
C LEU A 72 1.59 -1.56 -7.74
N ILE A 73 2.67 -2.01 -8.36
CA ILE A 73 4.01 -1.41 -8.18
C ILE A 73 4.09 -0.16 -9.06
N MET A 74 4.46 0.96 -8.45
CA MET A 74 4.69 2.25 -9.12
C MET A 74 6.11 2.68 -8.77
N THR A 75 6.97 2.88 -9.77
CA THR A 75 8.39 3.29 -9.62
C THR A 75 8.59 4.76 -9.92
#